data_AF-A0A9X9HXM8-F1
#
_entry.id   AF-A0A9X9HXM8-F1
#
_cell.length_a   1.000
_cell.length_b   1.000
_cell.length_c   1.000
_cell.angle_alpha   90.00
_cell.angle_beta   90.00
_cell.angle_gamma   90.00
#
_symmetry.space_group_name_H-M   'P 1'
#
loop_
_entity.id
_entity.type
_entity.pdbx_description
1 polymer ?
#
loop_
_entity_poly.entity_id
_entity_poly.type
_entity_poly.pdbx_seq_one_letter_code
_entity_poly.pdbx_strand_id
1 'polypeptide(L)'
;MFDTQRVSVKVYRWDDEGAPQVESAAGSIKTILKACLVTGYGEGNKRKDGLGWEMAFEKAQEACFRSTHPKATKWWLGVDDSKYGDRARYVDLCGLLEPTSAKAGKVKQKVNNSSVFHNFIYKKDDNNRDKIQWVVVGNERAFTLIILWRDYCSFFIFGNFSSLAVADAANTLLGYVSDIDENFVYGSGNEVVILVVPMRDYKGDIASALKFISKGYGDYGSYPNPVTGGFIADDIYLQEPIGNGRYALRGLFPGFMRIGESMPSANVIPMGTVYDNLDDSEDRFMYINTIGAGSFLVNLTAWEL
;
A
#
# COMPACT_ATOMS: atom_id res chain seq x y z
N MET A 1 -19.96 -12.56 7.88
CA MET A 1 -19.99 -11.09 7.70
C MET A 1 -18.72 -10.56 8.32
N PHE A 2 -18.07 -9.57 7.70
CA PHE A 2 -16.92 -8.90 8.33
C PHE A 2 -17.42 -8.05 9.49
N ASP A 3 -16.72 -8.09 10.61
CA ASP A 3 -16.94 -7.17 11.74
C ASP A 3 -16.04 -5.94 11.53
N THR A 4 -16.45 -5.06 10.61
CA THR A 4 -15.69 -3.85 10.26
C THR A 4 -16.14 -2.65 11.07
N GLN A 5 -15.20 -1.74 11.31
CA GLN A 5 -15.48 -0.39 11.75
C GLN A 5 -15.06 0.58 10.66
N ARG A 6 -15.93 1.54 10.35
CA ARG A 6 -15.58 2.66 9.48
C ARG A 6 -14.65 3.62 10.24
N VAL A 7 -13.38 3.64 9.87
CA VAL A 7 -12.33 4.45 10.53
C VAL A 7 -11.87 5.55 9.58
N SER A 8 -12.05 6.81 9.98
CA SER A 8 -11.60 7.96 9.19
C SER A 8 -10.09 7.91 8.94
N VAL A 9 -9.67 8.39 7.76
CA VAL A 9 -8.25 8.45 7.39
C VAL A 9 -7.76 9.90 7.27
N LYS A 10 -6.46 10.10 7.47
CA LYS A 10 -5.76 11.33 7.12
C LYS A 10 -5.06 11.14 5.78
N VAL A 11 -4.98 12.23 5.02
CA VAL A 11 -4.28 12.30 3.74
C VAL A 11 -3.13 13.29 3.84
N TYR A 12 -1.94 12.80 3.52
CA TYR A 12 -0.71 13.59 3.41
C TYR A 12 -0.22 13.50 1.97
N ARG A 13 0.24 14.61 1.42
CA ARG A 13 0.69 14.71 0.04
C ARG A 13 1.99 15.51 -0.03
N TRP A 14 2.76 15.22 -1.06
CA TRP A 14 4.01 15.91 -1.38
C TRP A 14 3.83 17.42 -1.61
N ASP A 15 2.65 17.86 -2.03
CA ASP A 15 2.30 19.24 -2.34
C ASP A 15 1.62 19.99 -1.17
N ASP A 16 1.43 19.32 -0.02
CA ASP A 16 0.96 19.98 1.19
C ASP A 16 2.02 20.97 1.71
N GLU A 17 1.57 22.09 2.27
CA GLU A 17 2.48 23.06 2.86
C GLU A 17 3.23 22.48 4.07
N GLY A 18 4.56 22.62 4.05
CA GLY A 18 5.44 22.04 5.07
C GLY A 18 5.69 20.54 4.92
N ALA A 19 5.14 19.89 3.88
CA ALA A 19 5.43 18.49 3.60
C ALA A 19 6.90 18.29 3.22
N PRO A 20 7.52 17.16 3.64
CA PRO A 20 8.90 16.87 3.28
C PRO A 20 9.06 16.75 1.77
N GLN A 21 9.92 17.62 1.23
CA GLN A 21 10.35 17.58 -0.15
C GLN A 21 11.52 16.61 -0.24
N VAL A 22 11.26 15.40 -0.74
CA VAL A 22 12.28 14.35 -0.84
C VAL A 22 12.62 14.04 -2.28
N GLU A 23 13.90 13.75 -2.48
CA GLU A 23 14.45 13.39 -3.77
C GLU A 23 14.39 11.88 -3.99
N SER A 24 14.69 11.39 -5.20
CA SER A 24 14.83 9.95 -5.46
C SER A 24 16.14 9.36 -4.89
N ALA A 25 16.30 9.43 -3.56
CA ALA A 25 17.51 9.08 -2.83
C ALA A 25 17.26 8.24 -1.57
N ALA A 26 18.27 7.47 -1.18
CA ALA A 26 18.26 6.63 0.02
C ALA A 26 17.91 7.42 1.29
N GLY A 27 16.91 6.94 2.04
CA GLY A 27 16.38 7.55 3.25
C GLY A 27 15.10 8.39 3.03
N SER A 28 14.69 8.59 1.78
CA SER A 28 13.52 9.38 1.42
C SER A 28 12.22 8.72 1.90
N ILE A 29 12.10 7.40 1.76
CA ILE A 29 10.90 6.68 2.22
C ILE A 29 10.80 6.75 3.74
N LYS A 30 11.91 6.51 4.46
CA LYS A 30 11.94 6.68 5.92
C LYS A 30 11.52 8.09 6.33
N THR A 31 11.98 9.12 5.61
CA THR A 31 11.67 10.53 5.90
C THR A 31 10.18 10.83 5.72
N ILE A 32 9.57 10.37 4.62
CA ILE A 32 8.12 10.50 4.39
C ILE A 32 7.34 9.82 5.52
N LEU A 33 7.71 8.58 5.88
CA LEU A 33 7.01 7.81 6.91
C LEU A 33 7.16 8.44 8.30
N LYS A 34 8.35 8.92 8.68
CA LYS A 34 8.55 9.62 9.95
C LYS A 34 7.69 10.87 10.05
N ALA A 35 7.56 11.64 8.96
CA ALA A 35 6.71 12.82 8.91
C ALA A 35 5.22 12.45 9.03
N CYS A 36 4.74 11.50 8.23
CA CYS A 36 3.30 11.20 8.15
C CYS A 36 2.81 10.30 9.30
N LEU A 37 3.62 9.39 9.80
CA LEU A 37 3.19 8.39 10.79
C LEU A 37 3.42 8.86 12.23
N VAL A 38 4.52 9.59 12.48
CA VAL A 38 5.02 9.87 13.83
C VAL A 38 4.97 11.35 14.16
N THR A 39 5.74 12.16 13.42
CA THR A 39 6.08 13.52 13.85
C THR A 39 5.10 14.58 13.37
N GLY A 40 4.32 14.33 12.32
CA GLY A 40 3.56 15.35 11.60
C GLY A 40 4.45 16.35 10.87
N TYR A 41 3.84 17.29 10.15
CA TYR A 41 4.55 18.38 9.48
C TYR A 41 3.65 19.62 9.33
N GLY A 42 4.24 20.73 8.87
CA GLY A 42 3.56 22.03 8.78
C GLY A 42 3.43 22.72 10.13
N GLU A 43 2.90 23.95 10.11
CA GLU A 43 2.79 24.84 11.26
C GLU A 43 1.41 25.54 11.31
N GLY A 44 1.04 26.04 12.49
CA GLY A 44 -0.19 26.81 12.68
C GLY A 44 -1.46 26.06 12.23
N ASN A 45 -2.31 26.74 11.46
CA ASN A 45 -3.55 26.17 10.90
C ASN A 45 -3.32 25.16 9.75
N LYS A 46 -2.07 25.00 9.29
CA LYS A 46 -1.67 24.05 8.24
C LYS A 46 -0.94 22.83 8.81
N ARG A 47 -0.81 22.76 10.13
CA ARG A 47 -0.22 21.63 10.83
C ARG A 47 -1.03 20.36 10.54
N LYS A 48 -0.33 19.32 10.08
CA LYS A 48 -0.86 17.96 9.99
C LYS A 48 -0.14 17.08 11.00
N ASP A 49 -0.87 16.61 12.02
CA ASP A 49 -0.34 15.67 13.01
C ASP A 49 -0.25 14.27 12.44
N GLY A 50 0.74 13.49 12.88
CA GLY A 50 0.97 12.12 12.43
C GLY A 50 -0.20 11.16 12.66
N LEU A 51 -0.10 9.96 12.09
CA LEU A 51 -1.13 8.92 12.17
C LEU A 51 -1.25 8.22 13.53
N GLY A 52 -0.41 8.52 14.53
CA GLY A 52 -0.44 7.79 15.81
C GLY A 52 0.33 6.47 15.74
N TRP A 53 1.52 6.55 15.16
CA TRP A 53 2.48 5.45 15.11
C TRP A 53 3.76 5.86 15.84
N GLU A 54 4.46 4.87 16.36
CA GLU A 54 5.77 5.05 16.99
C GLU A 54 6.89 4.53 16.08
N MET A 55 8.10 4.99 16.36
CA MET A 55 9.31 4.63 15.61
C MET A 55 10.42 4.16 16.55
N ALA A 56 11.15 3.14 16.12
CA ALA A 56 12.31 2.60 16.82
C ALA A 56 13.44 2.28 15.83
N PHE A 57 14.64 2.06 16.36
CA PHE A 57 15.83 1.67 15.59
C PHE A 57 16.17 2.65 14.44
N GLU A 58 15.92 3.95 14.64
CA GLU A 58 16.23 4.96 13.63
C GLU A 58 17.74 5.05 13.38
N LYS A 59 18.10 4.97 12.10
CA LYS A 59 19.40 5.39 11.55
C LYS A 59 19.17 6.33 10.37
N ALA A 60 20.21 6.69 9.65
CA ALA A 60 20.11 7.56 8.47
C ALA A 60 19.04 7.10 7.46
N GLN A 61 19.01 5.80 7.15
CA GLN A 61 18.21 5.20 6.06
C GLN A 61 17.29 4.05 6.52
N GLU A 62 17.21 3.84 7.83
CA GLU A 62 16.55 2.67 8.41
C GLU A 62 15.68 3.08 9.60
N ALA A 63 14.53 2.45 9.76
CA ALA A 63 13.71 2.56 10.96
C ALA A 63 12.68 1.41 11.03
N CYS A 64 12.12 1.19 12.22
CA CYS A 64 10.90 0.41 12.41
C CYS A 64 9.73 1.34 12.73
N PHE A 65 8.53 1.03 12.24
CA PHE A 65 7.28 1.72 12.58
C PHE A 65 6.22 0.75 13.10
N ARG A 66 5.47 1.14 14.13
CA ARG A 66 4.33 0.35 14.63
C ARG A 66 3.20 1.27 15.08
N SER A 67 1.97 0.82 14.89
CA SER A 67 0.79 1.51 15.40
C SER A 67 0.78 1.54 16.93
N THR A 68 0.36 2.66 17.53
CA THR A 68 0.14 2.75 18.98
C THR A 68 -1.30 2.44 19.39
N HIS A 69 -2.17 2.09 18.43
CA HIS A 69 -3.59 1.85 18.70
C HIS A 69 -3.79 0.53 19.47
N PRO A 70 -4.69 0.47 20.48
CA PRO A 70 -4.87 -0.75 21.30
C PRO A 70 -5.29 -2.01 20.53
N LYS A 71 -5.95 -1.86 19.38
CA LYS A 71 -6.34 -2.98 18.49
C LYS A 71 -5.23 -3.39 17.50
N ALA A 72 -4.12 -2.65 17.43
CA ALA A 72 -3.04 -3.02 16.54
C ALA A 72 -2.30 -4.25 17.07
N THR A 73 -1.78 -5.04 16.13
CA THR A 73 -0.92 -6.16 16.51
C THR A 73 0.45 -5.65 16.96
N LYS A 74 1.27 -6.55 17.51
CA LYS A 74 2.62 -6.21 17.98
C LYS A 74 3.66 -6.12 16.86
N TRP A 75 3.24 -6.25 15.60
CA TRP A 75 4.13 -6.28 14.45
C TRP A 75 4.61 -4.89 14.05
N TRP A 76 5.89 -4.80 13.71
CA TRP A 76 6.55 -3.60 13.22
C TRP A 76 6.78 -3.71 11.72
N LEU A 77 6.65 -2.59 11.01
CA LEU A 77 7.19 -2.42 9.67
C LEU A 77 8.66 -2.05 9.78
N GLY A 78 9.56 -2.94 9.39
CA GLY A 78 10.96 -2.65 9.17
C GLY A 78 11.17 -2.04 7.79
N VAL A 79 11.81 -0.87 7.74
CA VAL A 79 12.15 -0.13 6.52
C VAL A 79 13.66 -0.04 6.40
N ASP A 80 14.21 -0.60 5.32
CA ASP A 80 15.62 -0.49 4.94
C ASP A 80 15.76 0.16 3.56
N ASP A 81 15.99 1.46 3.58
CA ASP A 81 16.18 2.33 2.42
C ASP A 81 17.68 2.64 2.21
N SER A 82 18.55 1.67 2.51
CA SER A 82 20.01 1.81 2.39
C SER A 82 20.59 1.24 1.10
N LYS A 83 19.75 0.96 0.08
CA LYS A 83 20.23 0.32 -1.15
C LYS A 83 21.00 1.31 -2.04
N TYR A 84 22.05 0.81 -2.69
CA TYR A 84 22.94 1.56 -3.60
C TYR A 84 23.10 0.83 -4.94
N GLY A 85 23.67 1.51 -5.94
CA GLY A 85 23.87 0.98 -7.30
C GLY A 85 22.55 0.67 -8.00
N ASP A 86 22.49 -0.42 -8.75
CA ASP A 86 21.30 -0.84 -9.51
C ASP A 86 20.07 -1.13 -8.63
N ARG A 87 20.27 -1.26 -7.31
CA ARG A 87 19.21 -1.47 -6.32
C ARG A 87 18.77 -0.20 -5.59
N ALA A 88 19.38 0.95 -5.88
CA ALA A 88 19.05 2.24 -5.25
C ALA A 88 17.62 2.73 -5.52
N ARG A 89 16.88 2.04 -6.41
CA ARG A 89 15.47 2.33 -6.72
C ARG A 89 14.44 1.59 -5.85
N TYR A 90 14.91 0.70 -4.97
CA TYR A 90 14.08 -0.15 -4.14
C TYR A 90 14.28 0.11 -2.64
N VAL A 91 13.21 -0.07 -1.87
CA VAL A 91 13.25 -0.13 -0.40
C VAL A 91 12.88 -1.53 0.06
N ASP A 92 13.68 -2.08 0.97
CA ASP A 92 13.35 -3.35 1.62
C ASP A 92 12.33 -3.10 2.72
N LEU A 93 11.18 -3.78 2.62
CA LEU A 93 10.11 -3.75 3.60
C LEU A 93 9.93 -5.15 4.20
N CYS A 94 9.76 -5.22 5.53
CA CYS A 94 9.43 -6.48 6.20
C CYS A 94 8.58 -6.27 7.45
N GLY A 95 7.79 -7.29 7.80
CA GLY A 95 7.14 -7.38 9.10
C GLY A 95 8.09 -7.97 10.13
N LEU A 96 8.17 -7.37 11.32
CA LEU A 96 9.03 -7.80 12.41
C LEU A 96 8.23 -7.95 13.72
N LEU A 97 8.39 -9.08 14.40
CA LEU A 97 7.94 -9.27 15.78
C LEU A 97 9.15 -9.20 16.71
N GLU A 98 9.04 -8.44 17.80
CA GLU A 98 10.13 -8.19 18.75
C GLU A 98 11.42 -7.75 18.01
N PRO A 99 11.41 -6.59 17.34
CA PRO A 99 12.55 -6.13 16.54
C PRO A 99 13.80 -5.88 17.38
N THR A 100 14.96 -6.20 16.80
CA THR A 100 16.30 -5.84 17.32
C THR A 100 17.02 -4.85 16.40
N SER A 101 16.52 -4.65 15.19
CA SER A 101 16.91 -3.60 14.25
C SER A 101 15.79 -3.38 13.20
N ALA A 102 15.96 -2.41 12.30
CA ALA A 102 15.09 -2.23 11.13
C ALA A 102 15.01 -3.44 10.17
N LYS A 103 15.94 -4.41 10.29
CA LYS A 103 16.08 -5.53 9.36
C LYS A 103 15.85 -6.90 10.01
N ALA A 104 15.77 -6.95 11.34
CA ALA A 104 15.76 -8.19 12.10
C ALA A 104 14.94 -8.07 13.40
N GLY A 105 14.34 -9.18 13.79
CA GLY A 105 13.60 -9.37 15.02
C GLY A 105 13.49 -10.87 15.30
N LYS A 106 12.85 -11.25 16.41
CA LYS A 106 12.59 -12.66 16.73
C LYS A 106 11.87 -13.40 15.61
N VAL A 107 10.94 -12.70 14.96
CA VAL A 107 10.28 -13.17 13.75
C VAL A 107 10.39 -12.12 12.67
N LYS A 108 10.66 -12.57 11.44
CA LYS A 108 10.65 -11.76 10.23
C LYS A 108 9.70 -12.36 9.20
N GLN A 109 8.80 -11.54 8.68
CA GLN A 109 7.92 -11.87 7.56
C GLN A 109 8.26 -10.96 6.38
N LYS A 110 8.48 -11.55 5.21
CA LYS A 110 8.61 -10.82 3.94
C LYS A 110 7.40 -11.11 3.06
N VAL A 111 7.12 -10.19 2.13
CA VAL A 111 6.13 -10.42 1.07
C VAL A 111 6.58 -11.55 0.14
N ASN A 112 7.87 -11.62 -0.15
CA ASN A 112 8.47 -12.72 -0.89
C ASN A 112 9.84 -13.10 -0.29
N ASN A 113 10.11 -14.40 -0.20
CA ASN A 113 11.37 -14.94 0.32
C ASN A 113 12.38 -15.30 -0.78
N SER A 114 12.04 -15.09 -2.05
CA SER A 114 12.93 -15.30 -3.19
C SER A 114 14.07 -14.28 -3.21
N SER A 115 15.28 -14.75 -3.54
CA SER A 115 16.49 -13.92 -3.65
C SER A 115 16.52 -13.03 -4.90
N VAL A 116 15.69 -13.33 -5.90
CA VAL A 116 15.57 -12.58 -7.17
C VAL A 116 14.42 -11.56 -7.15
N PHE A 117 13.65 -11.49 -6.08
CA PHE A 117 12.51 -10.58 -6.00
C PHE A 117 12.98 -9.16 -5.63
N HIS A 118 12.68 -8.18 -6.48
CA HIS A 118 12.90 -6.78 -6.13
C HIS A 118 11.83 -6.31 -5.13
N ASN A 119 12.16 -5.34 -4.28
CA ASN A 119 11.23 -4.88 -3.25
C ASN A 119 10.44 -3.65 -3.74
N PHE A 120 9.84 -2.88 -2.83
CA PHE A 120 9.02 -1.73 -3.18
C PHE A 120 9.83 -0.69 -3.98
N ILE A 121 9.37 -0.39 -5.20
CA ILE A 121 9.99 0.58 -6.10
C ILE A 121 9.52 2.00 -5.80
N TYR A 122 10.44 2.95 -5.72
CA TYR A 122 10.10 4.37 -5.51
C TYR A 122 10.82 5.33 -6.45
N LYS A 123 11.72 4.80 -7.30
CA LYS A 123 12.48 5.54 -8.31
C LYS A 123 12.39 4.81 -9.66
N LYS A 124 12.34 5.57 -10.75
CA LYS A 124 12.41 5.07 -12.13
C LYS A 124 13.78 5.43 -12.74
N ASP A 125 14.36 4.56 -13.55
CA ASP A 125 15.72 4.74 -14.10
C ASP A 125 15.89 6.02 -14.93
N ASP A 126 14.87 6.41 -15.70
CA ASP A 126 14.99 7.51 -16.69
C ASP A 126 14.28 8.81 -16.29
N ASN A 127 13.72 8.90 -15.07
CA ASN A 127 12.89 10.05 -14.71
C ASN A 127 13.70 11.10 -13.94
N ASN A 128 14.05 12.17 -14.64
CA ASN A 128 14.59 13.45 -14.14
C ASN A 128 13.61 14.21 -13.21
N ARG A 129 12.73 13.51 -12.49
CA ARG A 129 12.01 14.12 -11.38
C ARG A 129 12.93 14.05 -10.19
N ASP A 130 13.62 15.16 -9.96
CA ASP A 130 14.37 15.44 -8.74
C ASP A 130 13.49 15.06 -7.53
N LYS A 131 12.23 15.53 -7.50
CA LYS A 131 11.28 15.30 -6.41
C LYS A 131 10.29 14.16 -6.63
N ILE A 132 10.18 13.28 -5.63
CA ILE A 132 9.18 12.22 -5.58
C ILE A 132 7.79 12.83 -5.29
N GLN A 133 6.81 12.54 -6.14
CA GLN A 133 5.40 12.82 -5.83
C GLN A 133 4.82 11.64 -5.05
N TRP A 134 4.45 11.88 -3.80
CA TRP A 134 3.96 10.84 -2.90
C TRP A 134 2.64 11.24 -2.24
N VAL A 135 1.86 10.23 -1.87
CA VAL A 135 0.64 10.36 -1.08
C VAL A 135 0.65 9.28 -0.01
N VAL A 136 0.45 9.67 1.25
CA VAL A 136 0.18 8.74 2.36
C VAL A 136 -1.28 8.87 2.74
N VAL A 137 -1.99 7.75 2.75
CA VAL A 137 -3.38 7.66 3.22
C VAL A 137 -3.42 6.62 4.31
N GLY A 138 -4.05 6.94 5.45
CA GLY A 138 -4.21 5.96 6.51
C GLY A 138 -4.71 6.54 7.81
N ASN A 139 -4.72 5.69 8.82
CA ASN A 139 -5.11 6.00 10.19
C ASN A 139 -4.13 5.33 11.16
N GLU A 140 -4.47 5.32 12.44
CA GLU A 140 -3.67 4.70 13.47
C GLU A 140 -3.61 3.16 13.38
N ARG A 141 -4.38 2.49 12.52
CA ARG A 141 -4.40 1.02 12.39
C ARG A 141 -3.75 0.50 11.10
N ALA A 142 -3.86 1.26 10.01
CA ALA A 142 -3.24 0.91 8.72
C ALA A 142 -2.95 2.15 7.89
N PHE A 143 -1.98 2.03 6.98
CA PHE A 143 -1.69 3.08 6.01
C PHE A 143 -1.13 2.50 4.70
N THR A 144 -1.23 3.30 3.63
CA THR A 144 -0.55 3.07 2.37
C THR A 144 0.31 4.28 2.00
N LEU A 145 1.49 4.02 1.44
CA LEU A 145 2.29 5.01 0.74
C LEU A 145 2.20 4.73 -0.76
N ILE A 146 1.87 5.75 -1.53
CA ILE A 146 1.72 5.70 -2.98
C ILE A 146 2.73 6.68 -3.60
N ILE A 147 3.53 6.20 -4.55
CA ILE A 147 4.40 7.04 -5.38
C ILE A 147 3.72 7.23 -6.72
N LEU A 148 3.45 8.50 -7.06
CA LEU A 148 2.77 8.88 -8.29
C LEU A 148 3.81 9.19 -9.37
N TRP A 149 3.70 8.49 -10.50
CA TRP A 149 4.33 8.90 -11.75
C TRP A 149 3.27 9.34 -12.75
N ARG A 150 3.73 9.77 -13.93
CA ARG A 150 2.83 10.21 -14.99
C ARG A 150 1.86 9.10 -15.38
N ASP A 151 2.37 7.91 -15.67
CA ASP A 151 1.61 6.86 -16.36
C ASP A 151 1.14 5.73 -15.44
N TYR A 152 1.77 5.58 -14.27
CA TYR A 152 1.44 4.56 -13.27
C TYR A 152 1.86 5.03 -11.87
N CYS A 153 1.57 4.23 -10.86
CA CYS A 153 2.05 4.37 -9.50
C CYS A 153 2.70 3.09 -8.99
N SER A 154 3.47 3.20 -7.92
CA SER A 154 3.74 2.08 -7.01
C SER A 154 3.10 2.41 -5.68
N PHE A 155 2.76 1.37 -4.92
CA PHE A 155 2.38 1.58 -3.53
C PHE A 155 2.79 0.39 -2.67
N PHE A 156 2.87 0.65 -1.37
CA PHE A 156 2.84 -0.39 -0.36
C PHE A 156 1.77 -0.09 0.68
N ILE A 157 1.32 -1.13 1.38
CA ILE A 157 0.37 -1.05 2.47
C ILE A 157 0.90 -1.84 3.66
N PHE A 158 0.72 -1.30 4.86
CA PHE A 158 1.02 -1.97 6.11
C PHE A 158 -0.01 -1.63 7.18
N GLY A 159 -0.41 -2.63 7.95
CA GLY A 159 -1.29 -2.44 9.10
C GLY A 159 -2.42 -3.45 9.14
N ASN A 160 -3.42 -3.18 9.98
CA ASN A 160 -4.54 -4.08 10.19
C ASN A 160 -5.40 -4.27 8.95
N PHE A 161 -6.02 -5.44 8.85
CA PHE A 161 -7.12 -5.71 7.94
C PHE A 161 -8.27 -6.41 8.67
N SER A 162 -9.50 -6.24 8.17
CA SER A 162 -10.66 -6.93 8.71
C SER A 162 -10.60 -8.41 8.36
N SER A 163 -10.51 -9.25 9.37
CA SER A 163 -10.27 -10.69 9.26
C SER A 163 -11.53 -11.48 9.56
N LEU A 164 -11.72 -12.61 8.87
CA LEU A 164 -12.73 -13.62 9.22
C LEU A 164 -12.18 -14.75 10.10
N ALA A 165 -10.87 -14.80 10.32
CA ALA A 165 -10.30 -15.81 11.21
C ALA A 165 -10.66 -15.46 12.66
N VAL A 166 -11.11 -16.46 13.42
CA VAL A 166 -11.52 -16.29 14.81
C VAL A 166 -10.29 -15.91 15.65
N ALA A 167 -10.39 -14.82 16.41
CA ALA A 167 -9.33 -14.34 17.30
C ALA A 167 -7.96 -14.16 16.59
N ASP A 168 -7.99 -13.57 15.40
CA ASP A 168 -6.81 -13.36 14.59
C ASP A 168 -5.83 -12.34 15.19
N ALA A 169 -4.88 -12.86 15.98
CA ALA A 169 -3.83 -12.06 16.63
C ALA A 169 -2.76 -11.54 15.65
N ALA A 170 -2.83 -11.92 14.37
CA ALA A 170 -1.88 -11.55 13.33
C ALA A 170 -2.57 -10.91 12.12
N ASN A 171 -3.72 -10.28 12.33
CA ASN A 171 -4.50 -9.54 11.33
C ASN A 171 -3.82 -8.24 10.86
N THR A 172 -2.50 -8.26 10.71
CA THR A 172 -1.70 -7.22 10.07
C THR A 172 -1.20 -7.78 8.75
N LEU A 173 -1.23 -6.97 7.71
CA LEU A 173 -0.70 -7.32 6.40
C LEU A 173 0.47 -6.42 6.03
N LEU A 174 1.30 -6.93 5.14
CA LEU A 174 2.26 -6.17 4.36
C LEU A 174 2.04 -6.53 2.90
N GLY A 175 1.91 -5.53 2.05
CA GLY A 175 1.85 -5.75 0.62
C GLY A 175 2.48 -4.61 -0.14
N TYR A 176 3.00 -4.90 -1.32
CA TYR A 176 3.51 -3.88 -2.22
C TYR A 176 3.50 -4.33 -3.67
N VAL A 177 3.44 -3.34 -4.54
CA VAL A 177 3.69 -3.50 -5.97
C VAL A 177 5.20 -3.69 -6.15
N SER A 178 5.58 -4.81 -6.77
CA SER A 178 6.96 -5.18 -7.04
C SER A 178 7.25 -5.20 -8.54
N ASP A 179 8.49 -4.87 -8.89
CA ASP A 179 9.06 -5.04 -10.23
C ASP A 179 9.81 -6.37 -10.26
N ILE A 180 9.25 -7.46 -10.78
CA ILE A 180 9.86 -8.80 -10.63
C ILE A 180 10.97 -9.12 -11.63
N ASP A 181 11.22 -8.27 -12.64
CA ASP A 181 12.32 -8.43 -13.61
C ASP A 181 12.48 -7.17 -14.49
N GLU A 182 13.68 -6.94 -15.04
CA GLU A 182 13.91 -5.97 -16.12
C GLU A 182 12.95 -6.21 -17.31
N ASN A 183 12.49 -7.46 -17.50
CA ASN A 183 11.52 -7.83 -18.53
C ASN A 183 10.06 -7.39 -18.23
N PHE A 184 9.71 -7.09 -16.98
CA PHE A 184 8.38 -6.54 -16.65
C PHE A 184 8.28 -5.04 -16.91
N VAL A 185 9.42 -4.37 -17.10
CA VAL A 185 9.49 -3.01 -17.64
C VAL A 185 9.00 -2.96 -19.11
N TYR A 186 8.97 -4.10 -19.82
CA TYR A 186 8.78 -4.16 -21.28
C TYR A 186 7.61 -5.04 -21.80
N GLY A 187 6.67 -5.45 -20.95
CA GLY A 187 5.31 -5.84 -21.42
C GLY A 187 5.17 -7.21 -22.09
N SER A 188 5.13 -8.29 -21.30
CA SER A 188 4.63 -9.59 -21.77
C SER A 188 3.83 -10.40 -20.74
N GLY A 189 3.20 -9.74 -19.76
CA GLY A 189 2.25 -10.36 -18.84
C GLY A 189 1.12 -9.41 -18.45
N ASN A 190 -0.14 -9.81 -18.68
CA ASN A 190 -1.35 -9.05 -18.37
C ASN A 190 -1.69 -9.02 -16.86
N GLU A 191 -0.71 -9.07 -15.97
CA GLU A 191 -0.96 -9.24 -14.53
C GLU A 191 -0.22 -8.21 -13.68
N VAL A 192 -1.00 -7.51 -12.85
CA VAL A 192 -0.54 -6.65 -11.77
C VAL A 192 0.08 -7.52 -10.69
N VAL A 193 1.37 -7.37 -10.42
CA VAL A 193 2.04 -8.12 -9.33
C VAL A 193 2.01 -7.29 -8.05
N ILE A 194 0.82 -7.11 -7.48
CA ILE A 194 0.71 -6.83 -6.05
C ILE A 194 0.77 -8.16 -5.31
N LEU A 195 1.75 -8.29 -4.41
CA LEU A 195 1.79 -9.38 -3.46
C LEU A 195 1.46 -8.83 -2.08
N VAL A 196 0.54 -9.50 -1.39
CA VAL A 196 0.15 -9.18 -0.03
C VAL A 196 0.26 -10.43 0.82
N VAL A 197 0.93 -10.33 1.96
CA VAL A 197 1.02 -11.39 2.95
C VAL A 197 0.46 -10.88 4.28
N PRO A 198 -0.31 -11.70 5.02
CA PRO A 198 -0.55 -11.43 6.42
C PRO A 198 0.73 -11.76 7.20
N MET A 199 0.83 -11.26 8.43
CA MET A 199 1.99 -11.54 9.27
C MET A 199 2.09 -13.02 9.66
N ARG A 200 0.94 -13.70 9.75
CA ARG A 200 0.77 -15.15 9.93
C ARG A 200 -0.46 -15.63 9.17
N ASP A 201 -0.47 -16.92 8.83
CA ASP A 201 -1.66 -17.53 8.24
C ASP A 201 -2.81 -17.64 9.26
N TYR A 202 -3.98 -18.09 8.83
CA TYR A 202 -5.13 -18.32 9.70
C TYR A 202 -4.90 -19.31 10.86
N LYS A 203 -3.80 -20.06 10.87
CA LYS A 203 -3.41 -20.98 11.97
C LYS A 203 -2.36 -20.37 12.91
N GLY A 204 -1.74 -19.27 12.53
CA GLY A 204 -0.63 -18.66 13.25
C GLY A 204 0.77 -19.07 12.75
N ASP A 205 0.84 -19.80 11.63
CA ASP A 205 2.07 -20.28 11.00
C ASP A 205 2.61 -19.29 9.94
N ILE A 206 3.68 -19.68 9.23
CA ILE A 206 4.27 -18.87 8.16
C ILE A 206 3.24 -18.67 7.05
N ALA A 207 2.92 -17.42 6.78
CA ALA A 207 1.94 -17.05 5.78
C ALA A 207 2.47 -17.20 4.34
N SER A 208 1.55 -17.50 3.44
CA SER A 208 1.73 -17.38 1.99
C SER A 208 1.04 -16.12 1.47
N ALA A 209 1.31 -15.75 0.22
CA ALA A 209 0.62 -14.61 -0.41
C ALA A 209 -0.89 -14.86 -0.53
N LEU A 210 -1.66 -13.81 -0.27
CA LEU A 210 -3.11 -13.79 -0.41
C LEU A 210 -3.49 -13.53 -1.87
N LYS A 211 -4.58 -14.17 -2.31
CA LYS A 211 -5.20 -13.90 -3.60
C LYS A 211 -6.25 -12.80 -3.44
N PHE A 212 -6.32 -11.90 -4.42
CA PHE A 212 -7.38 -10.89 -4.49
C PHE A 212 -8.59 -11.44 -5.26
N ILE A 213 -9.79 -11.13 -4.78
CA ILE A 213 -11.04 -11.37 -5.48
C ILE A 213 -11.96 -10.16 -5.29
N SER A 214 -12.63 -9.76 -6.36
CA SER A 214 -13.50 -8.59 -6.44
C SER A 214 -14.39 -8.77 -7.66
N LYS A 215 -15.58 -8.17 -7.68
CA LYS A 215 -16.36 -8.08 -8.92
C LYS A 215 -15.61 -7.30 -9.99
N GLY A 216 -14.75 -6.35 -9.62
CA GLY A 216 -13.91 -5.58 -10.55
C GLY A 216 -12.85 -6.39 -11.31
N TYR A 217 -12.76 -7.71 -11.11
CA TYR A 217 -11.97 -8.61 -11.97
C TYR A 217 -12.77 -9.24 -13.11
N GLY A 218 -14.05 -8.88 -13.27
CA GLY A 218 -14.82 -9.22 -14.46
C GLY A 218 -14.31 -8.49 -15.72
N ASP A 219 -14.75 -8.97 -16.88
CA ASP A 219 -14.51 -8.27 -18.16
C ASP A 219 -15.64 -7.26 -18.40
N TYR A 220 -15.36 -5.98 -18.14
CA TYR A 220 -16.30 -4.87 -18.33
C TYR A 220 -15.96 -3.99 -19.54
N GLY A 221 -14.96 -4.39 -20.34
CA GLY A 221 -14.49 -3.61 -21.49
C GLY A 221 -13.70 -2.36 -21.11
N SER A 222 -13.74 -1.35 -21.99
CA SER A 222 -13.00 -0.08 -21.83
C SER A 222 -13.87 1.00 -21.22
N TYR A 223 -13.23 1.93 -20.50
CA TYR A 223 -13.88 3.16 -20.06
C TYR A 223 -14.13 4.13 -21.23
N PRO A 224 -15.28 4.86 -21.27
CA PRO A 224 -16.41 4.70 -20.37
C PRO A 224 -17.22 3.43 -20.70
N ASN A 225 -17.67 2.75 -19.65
CA ASN A 225 -18.54 1.59 -19.77
C ASN A 225 -19.84 1.99 -20.50
N PRO A 226 -20.28 1.25 -21.54
CA PRO A 226 -21.44 1.63 -22.34
C PRO A 226 -22.78 1.54 -21.58
N VAL A 227 -22.82 0.81 -20.45
CA VAL A 227 -24.02 0.66 -19.61
C VAL A 227 -24.07 1.73 -18.52
N THR A 228 -22.96 1.98 -17.82
CA THR A 228 -22.94 2.93 -16.68
C THR A 228 -22.54 4.35 -17.09
N GLY A 229 -21.94 4.52 -18.27
CA GLY A 229 -21.35 5.79 -18.72
C GLY A 229 -20.04 6.16 -18.02
N GLY A 230 -19.53 5.30 -17.13
CA GLY A 230 -18.35 5.54 -16.31
C GLY A 230 -17.54 4.28 -16.09
N PHE A 231 -17.26 3.95 -14.84
CA PHE A 231 -16.64 2.68 -14.45
C PHE A 231 -17.39 2.05 -13.27
N ILE A 232 -17.17 0.77 -13.04
CA ILE A 232 -17.59 0.03 -11.85
C ILE A 232 -16.37 -0.13 -10.96
N ALA A 233 -16.54 0.03 -9.66
CA ALA A 233 -15.54 -0.34 -8.67
C ALA A 233 -16.19 -1.21 -7.58
N ASP A 234 -15.44 -2.19 -7.07
CA ASP A 234 -15.90 -3.09 -6.02
C ASP A 234 -14.77 -3.33 -5.03
N ASP A 235 -15.14 -3.63 -3.79
CA ASP A 235 -14.19 -3.97 -2.73
C ASP A 235 -13.28 -5.12 -3.14
N ILE A 236 -12.08 -5.15 -2.56
CA ILE A 236 -11.14 -6.24 -2.76
C ILE A 236 -11.17 -7.14 -1.54
N TYR A 237 -11.58 -8.38 -1.74
CA TYR A 237 -11.50 -9.41 -0.72
C TYR A 237 -10.20 -10.20 -0.84
N LEU A 238 -9.67 -10.60 0.30
CA LEU A 238 -8.47 -11.39 0.43
C LEU A 238 -8.85 -12.86 0.60
N GLN A 239 -8.26 -13.74 -0.19
CA GLN A 239 -8.37 -15.19 -0.03
C GLN A 239 -7.03 -15.78 0.38
N GLU A 240 -7.06 -16.69 1.35
CA GLU A 240 -5.88 -17.39 1.85
C GLU A 240 -5.87 -18.85 1.35
N PRO A 241 -4.73 -19.38 0.88
CA PRO A 241 -4.64 -20.79 0.51
C PRO A 241 -4.89 -21.70 1.73
N ILE A 242 -5.72 -22.71 1.54
CA ILE A 242 -6.04 -23.74 2.55
C ILE A 242 -5.50 -25.14 2.18
N GLY A 243 -4.61 -25.19 1.20
CA GLY A 243 -4.02 -26.43 0.67
C GLY A 243 -4.76 -26.98 -0.55
N ASN A 244 -4.10 -27.89 -1.30
CA ASN A 244 -4.65 -28.56 -2.48
C ASN A 244 -5.22 -27.61 -3.55
N GLY A 245 -4.58 -26.46 -3.75
CA GLY A 245 -5.02 -25.44 -4.71
C GLY A 245 -6.33 -24.73 -4.35
N ARG A 246 -6.84 -24.92 -3.12
CA ARG A 246 -8.06 -24.28 -2.64
C ARG A 246 -7.76 -23.03 -1.84
N TYR A 247 -8.70 -22.11 -1.86
CA TYR A 247 -8.61 -20.83 -1.16
C TYR A 247 -9.89 -20.62 -0.33
N ALA A 248 -9.74 -20.01 0.84
CA ALA A 248 -10.86 -19.56 1.67
C ALA A 248 -10.83 -18.03 1.79
N LEU A 249 -12.01 -17.42 1.95
CA LEU A 249 -12.12 -16.00 2.22
C LEU A 249 -11.46 -15.69 3.58
N ARG A 250 -10.49 -14.78 3.57
CA ARG A 250 -9.65 -14.44 4.73
C ARG A 250 -9.96 -13.08 5.32
N GLY A 251 -10.19 -12.09 4.46
CA GLY A 251 -10.20 -10.70 4.88
C GLY A 251 -10.75 -9.73 3.84
N LEU A 252 -10.89 -8.47 4.24
CA LEU A 252 -11.12 -7.33 3.36
C LEU A 252 -9.80 -6.57 3.18
N PHE A 253 -9.48 -6.14 1.96
CA PHE A 253 -8.29 -5.34 1.69
C PHE A 253 -8.57 -3.86 2.05
N PRO A 254 -7.79 -3.24 2.96
CA PRO A 254 -8.17 -1.95 3.53
C PRO A 254 -8.08 -0.79 2.54
N GLY A 255 -9.20 -0.09 2.31
CA GLY A 255 -9.19 1.24 1.68
C GLY A 255 -9.02 1.26 0.16
N PHE A 256 -8.97 0.11 -0.50
CA PHE A 256 -8.87 0.00 -1.96
C PHE A 256 -10.08 -0.70 -2.56
N MET A 257 -10.54 -0.18 -3.70
CA MET A 257 -11.51 -0.82 -4.57
C MET A 257 -10.87 -1.10 -5.92
N ARG A 258 -11.23 -2.22 -6.56
CA ARG A 258 -10.78 -2.57 -7.91
C ARG A 258 -11.75 -2.01 -8.94
N ILE A 259 -11.23 -1.26 -9.91
CA ILE A 259 -12.00 -0.77 -11.06
C ILE A 259 -12.15 -1.90 -12.10
N GLY A 260 -13.35 -2.13 -12.63
CA GLY A 260 -13.62 -3.17 -13.61
C GLY A 260 -13.06 -2.91 -15.00
N GLU A 261 -13.16 -1.67 -15.46
CA GLU A 261 -12.87 -1.26 -16.82
C GLU A 261 -11.37 -1.09 -17.07
N SER A 262 -10.97 -1.29 -18.33
CA SER A 262 -9.69 -0.81 -18.84
C SER A 262 -9.73 0.72 -18.90
N MET A 263 -9.02 1.35 -17.97
CA MET A 263 -8.98 2.81 -17.84
C MET A 263 -8.12 3.44 -18.96
N PRO A 264 -8.43 4.69 -19.37
CA PRO A 264 -7.71 5.35 -20.45
C PRO A 264 -6.31 5.78 -20.00
N SER A 265 -5.49 6.24 -20.94
CA SER A 265 -4.16 6.77 -20.63
C SER A 265 -4.19 7.95 -19.65
N ALA A 266 -3.07 8.21 -18.98
CA ALA A 266 -2.92 9.31 -18.03
C ALA A 266 -3.13 10.72 -18.61
N ASN A 267 -3.13 10.87 -19.95
CA ASN A 267 -3.47 12.14 -20.58
C ASN A 267 -4.99 12.42 -20.57
N VAL A 268 -5.82 11.39 -20.34
CA VAL A 268 -7.28 11.50 -20.24
C VAL A 268 -7.71 11.52 -18.78
N ILE A 269 -7.23 10.56 -17.98
CA ILE A 269 -7.46 10.53 -16.53
C ILE A 269 -6.10 10.48 -15.83
N PRO A 270 -5.59 11.62 -15.32
CA PRO A 270 -4.30 11.66 -14.65
C PRO A 270 -4.22 10.79 -13.41
N MET A 271 -3.02 10.26 -13.15
CA MET A 271 -2.70 9.56 -11.91
C MET A 271 -2.95 10.45 -10.69
N GLY A 272 -3.66 9.95 -9.68
CA GLY A 272 -4.00 10.72 -8.49
C GLY A 272 -5.20 11.66 -8.65
N THR A 273 -5.98 11.53 -9.74
CA THR A 273 -7.28 12.23 -9.88
C THR A 273 -8.18 11.90 -8.71
N VAL A 274 -8.74 12.92 -8.07
CA VAL A 274 -9.68 12.76 -6.95
C VAL A 274 -11.10 12.95 -7.46
N TYR A 275 -11.97 12.01 -7.09
CA TYR A 275 -13.40 12.06 -7.33
C TYR A 275 -14.11 12.22 -6.00
N ASP A 276 -15.08 13.13 -5.95
CA ASP A 276 -15.92 13.32 -4.78
C ASP A 276 -17.25 12.59 -4.98
N ASN A 277 -17.72 11.90 -3.94
CA ASN A 277 -19.05 11.32 -3.83
C ASN A 277 -19.44 10.42 -5.02
N LEU A 278 -18.58 9.45 -5.39
CA LEU A 278 -18.84 8.53 -6.50
C LEU A 278 -20.01 7.57 -6.25
N ASP A 279 -20.33 7.31 -4.98
CA ASP A 279 -21.25 6.28 -4.51
C ASP A 279 -22.29 6.81 -3.51
N ASP A 280 -22.52 8.12 -3.48
CA ASP A 280 -23.40 8.82 -2.52
C ASP A 280 -23.01 8.65 -1.03
N SER A 281 -21.76 8.23 -0.73
CA SER A 281 -21.25 8.10 0.64
C SER A 281 -20.65 9.39 1.22
N GLU A 282 -20.59 10.47 0.43
CA GLU A 282 -19.80 11.69 0.67
C GLU A 282 -18.27 11.47 0.69
N ASP A 283 -17.80 10.24 0.44
CA ASP A 283 -16.37 9.95 0.40
C ASP A 283 -15.71 10.51 -0.85
N ARG A 284 -14.43 10.86 -0.67
CA ARG A 284 -13.51 11.15 -1.76
C ARG A 284 -12.65 9.94 -2.07
N PHE A 285 -12.42 9.70 -3.36
CA PHE A 285 -11.62 8.58 -3.86
C PHE A 285 -10.52 9.07 -4.77
N MET A 286 -9.32 8.50 -4.65
CA MET A 286 -8.21 8.78 -5.55
C MET A 286 -8.02 7.65 -6.54
N TYR A 287 -8.06 7.96 -7.83
CA TYR A 287 -7.70 7.03 -8.88
C TYR A 287 -6.20 6.78 -8.92
N ILE A 288 -5.83 5.50 -8.96
CA ILE A 288 -4.47 5.05 -9.21
C ILE A 288 -4.45 3.90 -10.21
N ASN A 289 -3.32 3.75 -10.91
CA ASN A 289 -3.07 2.62 -11.80
C ASN A 289 -1.65 2.10 -11.59
N THR A 290 -1.48 0.81 -11.34
CA THR A 290 -0.16 0.24 -11.05
C THR A 290 0.56 -0.21 -12.32
N ILE A 291 1.86 -0.50 -12.17
CA ILE A 291 2.63 -1.27 -13.17
C ILE A 291 1.85 -2.56 -13.48
N GLY A 292 1.63 -2.86 -14.77
CA GLY A 292 0.82 -4.02 -15.19
C GLY A 292 -0.69 -3.78 -15.32
N ALA A 293 -1.16 -2.53 -15.37
CA ALA A 293 -2.54 -2.11 -15.68
C ALA A 293 -3.61 -2.39 -14.61
N GLY A 294 -3.24 -2.33 -13.32
CA GLY A 294 -4.16 -2.47 -12.20
C GLY A 294 -4.78 -1.15 -11.79
N SER A 295 -6.02 -0.91 -12.19
CA SER A 295 -6.75 0.31 -11.83
C SER A 295 -7.49 0.16 -10.51
N PHE A 296 -7.27 1.09 -9.59
CA PHE A 296 -7.87 1.10 -8.26
C PHE A 296 -8.41 2.48 -7.89
N LEU A 297 -9.36 2.48 -6.97
CA LEU A 297 -9.70 3.65 -6.16
C LEU A 297 -9.13 3.47 -4.76
N VAL A 298 -8.53 4.53 -4.22
CA VAL A 298 -8.13 4.60 -2.82
C VAL A 298 -9.08 5.53 -2.10
N ASN A 299 -9.80 5.04 -1.09
CA ASN A 299 -10.70 5.87 -0.29
C ASN A 299 -9.87 6.83 0.57
N LEU A 300 -10.10 8.13 0.40
CA LEU A 300 -9.39 9.22 1.07
C LEU A 300 -10.12 9.74 2.32
N THR A 301 -11.21 9.10 2.73
CA THR A 301 -12.14 9.59 3.77
C THR A 301 -12.24 8.62 4.93
N ALA A 302 -12.55 7.35 4.68
CA ALA A 302 -12.61 6.32 5.71
C ALA A 302 -12.35 4.92 5.15
N TRP A 303 -11.81 4.03 5.99
CA TRP A 303 -11.57 2.63 5.65
C TRP A 303 -12.37 1.71 6.56
N GLU A 304 -12.88 0.61 6.00
CA GLU A 304 -13.49 -0.48 6.75
C GLU A 304 -12.39 -1.38 7.34
N LEU A 305 -12.25 -1.37 8.68
CA LEU A 305 -11.20 -2.06 9.44
C LEU A 305 -11.71 -2.88 10.62
#